data_AF-Q0PB24-F1
#
_entry.id   AF-Q0PB24-F1
#
_cell.length_a   1.000
_cell.length_b   1.000
_cell.length_c   1.000
_cell.angle_alpha   90.00
_cell.angle_beta   90.00
_cell.angle_gamma   90.00
#
_symmetry.space_group_name_H-M   'P 1'
#
loop_
_entity.id
_entity.type
_entity.pdbx_description
1 polymer ?
#
loop_
_entity_poly.entity_id
_entity_poly.type
_entity_poly.pdbx_seq_one_letter_code
_entity_poly.pdbx_strand_id
1 'polypeptide(L)' 'MTTYLNYIDGKFIPHNGEFIEVLNPATKEVISRVASASLEDTKRAIEAAKKAQKVWEAKPAIERANHLKEIAS' A
#
# COMPACT_ATOMS: atom_id res chain seq x y z
N MET A 1 3.81 -20.01 -2.82
CA MET A 1 4.09 -18.94 -1.85
C MET A 1 3.81 -17.60 -2.50
N THR A 2 2.78 -16.87 -2.07
CA THR A 2 2.43 -15.55 -2.64
C THR A 2 3.37 -14.47 -2.09
N THR A 3 3.79 -13.55 -2.96
CA THR A 3 4.62 -12.40 -2.60
C THR A 3 3.82 -11.12 -2.79
N TYR A 4 3.69 -10.31 -1.75
CA TYR A 4 3.04 -9.00 -1.82
C TYR A 4 4.09 -7.89 -1.84
N LEU A 5 3.86 -6.92 -2.73
CA LEU A 5 4.74 -5.78 -2.95
C LEU A 5 4.13 -4.51 -2.34
N ASN A 6 4.98 -3.52 -2.07
CA ASN A 6 4.52 -2.20 -1.65
C ASN A 6 3.74 -1.52 -2.78
N TYR A 7 2.64 -0.86 -2.43
CA TYR A 7 1.81 -0.09 -3.37
C TYR A 7 2.07 1.40 -3.17
N ILE A 8 2.80 2.03 -4.09
CA ILE A 8 3.24 3.42 -4.01
C ILE A 8 2.87 4.14 -5.31
N ASP A 9 2.29 5.33 -5.20
CA ASP A 9 1.88 6.17 -6.34
C ASP A 9 1.00 5.44 -7.36
N GLY A 10 0.05 4.65 -6.84
CA GLY A 10 -0.92 3.91 -7.67
C GLY A 10 -0.39 2.61 -8.28
N LYS A 11 0.78 2.11 -7.87
CA LYS A 11 1.42 0.92 -8.48
C LYS A 11 2.10 0.02 -7.47
N PHE A 12 2.09 -1.28 -7.72
CA PHE A 12 2.98 -2.22 -7.04
C PHE A 12 4.41 -2.02 -7.55
N ILE A 13 5.34 -1.73 -6.64
CA ILE A 13 6.73 -1.44 -7.01
C ILE A 13 7.61 -2.70 -6.88
N PRO A 14 8.57 -2.94 -7.80
CA PRO A 14 9.56 -3.99 -7.65
C PRO A 14 10.34 -3.83 -6.33
N HIS A 15 10.67 -4.96 -5.71
CA HIS A 15 11.40 -5.00 -4.45
C HIS A 15 12.57 -5.99 -4.54
N ASN A 16 13.75 -5.54 -4.14
CA ASN A 16 14.99 -6.34 -4.15
C ASN A 16 15.57 -6.53 -2.73
N GLY A 17 14.89 -6.03 -1.69
CA GLY A 17 15.35 -6.11 -0.31
C GLY A 17 14.79 -7.31 0.45
N GLU A 18 14.75 -7.17 1.77
CA GLU A 18 14.23 -8.21 2.66
C GLU A 18 12.72 -8.39 2.52
N PHE A 19 12.27 -9.63 2.69
CA PHE A 19 10.86 -9.96 2.80
C PHE A 19 10.55 -10.43 4.22
N ILE A 20 9.37 -10.06 4.71
CA ILE A 20 8.85 -10.52 6.00
C ILE A 20 7.91 -11.69 5.73
N GLU A 21 8.14 -12.82 6.39
CA GLU A 21 7.25 -13.98 6.32
C GLU A 21 5.95 -13.72 7.08
N VAL A 22 4.83 -14.09 6.47
CA VAL A 22 3.51 -14.05 7.10
C VAL A 22 3.13 -15.47 7.45
N LEU A 23 2.87 -15.71 8.73
CA LEU A 23 2.56 -17.03 9.26
C LEU A 23 1.05 -17.22 9.42
N ASN A 24 0.58 -18.44 9.23
CA ASN A 24 -0.70 -18.87 9.78
C ASN A 24 -0.58 -18.96 11.31
N PRO A 25 -1.35 -18.17 12.08
CA PRO A 25 -1.23 -18.18 13.54
C PRO A 25 -1.64 -19.52 14.19
N ALA A 26 -2.44 -20.34 13.51
CA ALA A 26 -2.87 -21.65 14.01
C ALA A 26 -1.83 -22.77 13.78
N THR A 27 -1.14 -22.77 12.64
CA THR A 27 -0.19 -23.85 12.26
C THR A 27 1.28 -23.45 12.33
N LYS A 28 1.57 -22.14 12.41
CA LYS A 28 2.91 -21.53 12.29
C LYS A 28 3.61 -21.74 10.93
N GLU A 29 2.88 -22.20 9.92
CA GLU A 29 3.39 -22.33 8.56
C GLU A 29 3.41 -20.97 7.85
N VAL A 30 4.39 -20.77 6.96
CA VAL A 30 4.47 -19.57 6.13
C VAL A 30 3.39 -19.63 5.04
N ILE A 31 2.48 -18.65 5.03
CA ILE A 31 1.39 -18.55 4.05
C ILE A 31 1.70 -17.55 2.93
N SER A 32 2.52 -16.55 3.20
CA SER A 32 2.97 -15.56 2.21
C SER A 32 4.19 -14.80 2.70
N ARG A 33 4.69 -13.89 1.88
CA ARG A 33 5.71 -12.92 2.28
C ARG A 33 5.38 -11.52 1.77
N VAL A 34 5.77 -10.49 2.53
CA VAL A 34 5.54 -9.07 2.21
C VAL A 34 6.87 -8.34 2.07
N ALA A 35 6.98 -7.46 1.08
CA ALA A 35 8.19 -6.65 0.87
C ALA A 35 8.42 -5.68 2.04
N SER A 36 9.58 -5.75 2.70
CA SER A 36 9.97 -4.77 3.71
C SER A 36 10.38 -3.46 3.03
N ALA A 37 9.62 -2.39 3.24
CA ALA A 37 9.88 -1.10 2.59
C ALA A 37 11.24 -0.51 3.02
N SER A 38 12.04 -0.08 2.06
CA SER A 38 13.27 0.66 2.32
C SER A 38 13.00 2.10 2.81
N LEU A 39 14.04 2.77 3.30
CA LEU A 39 13.96 4.20 3.62
C LEU A 39 13.60 5.03 2.37
N GLU A 40 14.13 4.64 1.22
CA GLU A 40 13.87 5.25 -0.07
C GLU A 40 12.41 5.04 -0.51
N ASP A 41 11.86 3.83 -0.34
CA ASP A 41 10.44 3.56 -0.59
C ASP A 41 9.54 4.42 0.29
N THR A 42 9.89 4.54 1.58
CA THR A 42 9.14 5.36 2.54
C THR A 42 9.14 6.83 2.13
N LYS A 43 10.30 7.37 1.74
CA LYS A 43 10.40 8.74 1.21
C LYS A 43 9.58 8.93 -0.06
N ARG A 44 9.64 7.97 -1.01
CA ARG A 44 8.83 8.00 -2.24
C ARG A 44 7.34 7.98 -1.94
N ALA A 45 6.88 7.16 -0.99
CA ALA A 45 5.49 7.12 -0.56
C ALA A 45 5.02 8.45 0.01
N ILE A 46 5.82 9.08 0.88
CA ILE A 46 5.49 10.37 1.49
C ILE A 46 5.36 11.46 0.42
N GLU A 47 6.31 11.55 -0.51
CA GLU A 47 6.26 12.57 -1.57
C GLU A 47 5.10 12.35 -2.54
N ALA A 48 4.80 11.11 -2.91
CA ALA A 48 3.62 10.78 -3.72
C ALA A 48 2.32 11.16 -2.99
N ALA A 49 2.20 10.82 -1.70
CA ALA A 49 1.05 11.17 -0.88
C ALA A 49 0.86 12.70 -0.76
N LYS A 50 1.94 13.47 -0.50
CA LYS A 50 1.87 14.94 -0.46
C LYS A 50 1.43 15.54 -1.80
N LYS A 51 1.91 14.99 -2.92
CA LYS A 51 1.52 15.43 -4.26
C LYS A 51 0.04 15.17 -4.53
N ALA A 52 -0.44 13.97 -4.22
CA ALA A 52 -1.83 13.56 -4.43
C ALA A 52 -2.80 14.30 -3.50
N GLN A 53 -2.38 14.59 -2.26
CA GLN A 53 -3.22 15.22 -1.25
C GLN A 53 -3.80 16.54 -1.74
N LYS A 54 -3.02 17.39 -2.43
CA LYS A 54 -3.47 18.72 -2.89
C LYS A 54 -4.70 18.67 -3.79
N VAL A 55 -4.73 17.67 -4.68
CA VAL A 55 -5.87 17.47 -5.59
C VAL A 55 -7.01 16.76 -4.86
N TRP A 56 -6.69 15.85 -3.94
CA TRP A 56 -7.69 15.14 -3.12
C TRP A 56 -8.45 16.07 -2.18
N GLU A 57 -7.76 16.99 -1.49
CA GLU A 57 -8.39 17.92 -0.55
C GLU A 57 -9.31 18.92 -1.25
N ALA A 58 -8.97 19.31 -2.48
CA ALA A 58 -9.76 20.23 -3.31
C ALA A 58 -11.08 19.61 -3.81
N LYS A 59 -11.23 18.28 -3.78
CA LYS A 59 -12.48 17.62 -4.20
C LYS A 59 -13.64 17.97 -3.28
N PRO A 60 -14.86 18.18 -3.80
CA PRO A 60 -16.06 18.27 -2.98
C PRO A 60 -16.23 17.04 -2.08
N ALA A 61 -16.78 17.25 -0.88
CA ALA A 61 -16.98 16.17 0.09
C ALA A 61 -17.82 15.00 -0.47
N ILE A 62 -18.81 15.31 -1.33
CA ILE A 62 -19.66 14.30 -1.98
C ILE A 62 -18.86 13.40 -2.94
N GLU A 63 -17.89 13.94 -3.68
CA GLU A 63 -17.04 13.13 -4.56
C GLU A 63 -16.16 12.17 -3.75
N ARG A 64 -15.55 12.66 -2.66
CA ARG A 64 -14.76 11.80 -1.77
C ARG A 64 -15.62 10.71 -1.14
N ALA A 65 -16.86 11.04 -0.77
CA ALA A 65 -17.81 10.07 -0.22
C ALA A 65 -18.21 9.00 -1.24
N ASN A 66 -18.32 9.34 -2.52
CA ASN A 66 -18.63 8.35 -3.57
C ASN A 66 -17.52 7.29 -3.69
N HIS A 67 -16.24 7.70 -3.69
CA HIS A 67 -15.13 6.75 -3.67
C HIS A 67 -15.17 5.81 -2.44
N LEU A 68 -15.49 6.34 -1.25
CA LEU A 68 -15.62 5.52 -0.05
C LEU A 68 -16.80 4.54 -0.13
N LYS A 69 -17.91 4.95 -0.76
CA LYS A 69 -19.07 4.07 -0.98
C LYS A 69 -18.76 2.94 -1.95
N GLU A 70 -18.04 3.22 -3.03
CA GLU A 70 -17.58 2.21 -4.00
C GLU A 70 -16.66 1.17 -3.35
N ILE A 71 -15.83 1.59 -2.38
CA ILE A 71 -14.96 0.67 -1.62
C ILE A 71 -15.76 -0.19 -0.64
N ALA A 72 -16.90 0.31 -0.14
CA ALA A 72 -17.72 -0.36 0.87
C ALA A 72 -18.80 -1.29 0.30
N SER A 73 -19.12 -1.15 -1.00
CA SER A 73 -20.09 -1.99 -1.74
C SER A 73 -19.44 -3.24 -2.30
#